data_AF-K4JXP6-F1
#
_entry.id   AF-K4JXP6-F1
#
_cell.length_a   1.000
_cell.length_b   1.000
_cell.length_c   1.000
_cell.angle_alpha   90.00
_cell.angle_beta   90.00
_cell.angle_gamma   90.00
#
_symmetry.space_group_name_H-M   'P 1'
#
loop_
_entity.id
_entity.type
_entity.pdbx_description
1 polymer ?
#
loop_
_entity_poly.entity_id
_entity_poly.type
_entity_poly.pdbx_seq_one_letter_code
_entity_poly.pdbx_strand_id
1 'polypeptide(L)' 'CKFESYPLVELDIKRSSHHVTVSWSRFENAQSGILFGLVPDLFKEQNQTVTLHHNYFANMDYSAVMANNYYE' A
#
# COMPACT_ATOMS: atom_id res chain seq x y z
N CYS A 1 -13.45 -1.53 3.90
CA CYS A 1 -13.82 -1.50 2.45
C CYS A 1 -13.59 -2.86 1.81
N LYS A 2 -14.12 -3.11 0.61
CA LYS A 2 -13.79 -4.28 -0.20
C LYS A 2 -13.20 -3.81 -1.54
N PHE A 3 -12.02 -4.31 -1.87
CA PHE A 3 -11.32 -4.16 -3.14
C PHE A 3 -11.25 -5.57 -3.75
N GLU A 4 -11.79 -5.74 -4.96
CA GLU A 4 -12.17 -7.06 -5.48
C GLU A 4 -11.27 -7.58 -6.61
N SER A 5 -10.70 -6.68 -7.39
CA SER A 5 -9.75 -7.00 -8.46
C SER A 5 -9.16 -5.73 -9.05
N TYR A 6 -7.83 -5.68 -9.13
CA TYR A 6 -7.11 -4.68 -9.90
C TYR A 6 -5.80 -5.26 -10.43
N PRO A 7 -5.37 -4.96 -11.68
CA PRO A 7 -4.21 -5.63 -12.27
C PRO A 7 -2.90 -5.43 -11.51
N LEU A 8 -2.75 -4.31 -10.80
CA LEU A 8 -1.52 -3.92 -10.13
C LEU A 8 -1.78 -3.73 -8.63
N VAL A 9 -2.00 -2.49 -8.19
CA VAL A 9 -2.17 -2.11 -6.79
C VAL A 9 -3.56 -1.54 -6.53
N GLU A 10 -4.24 -2.02 -5.48
CA GLU A 10 -5.60 -1.59 -5.16
C GLU A 10 -5.67 -0.27 -4.37
N LEU A 11 -4.67 0.00 -3.52
CA LEU A 11 -4.56 1.25 -2.76
C LEU A 11 -3.15 1.83 -2.79
N ASP A 12 -3.08 3.09 -3.19
CA ASP A 12 -1.85 3.86 -3.29
C ASP A 12 -1.77 4.92 -2.17
N ILE A 13 -0.69 4.88 -1.38
CA ILE A 13 -0.36 5.90 -0.37
C ILE A 13 1.00 6.47 -0.74
N LYS A 14 1.02 7.69 -1.27
CA LYS A 14 2.19 8.32 -1.93
C LYS A 14 2.26 9.82 -1.62
N ARG A 15 3.35 10.49 -2.03
CA ARG A 15 3.53 11.96 -2.01
C ARG A 15 3.29 12.57 -0.63
N SER A 16 3.98 12.04 0.37
CA SER A 16 3.99 12.52 1.76
C SER A 16 2.59 12.47 2.41
N SER A 17 1.73 11.57 1.92
CA SER A 17 0.46 11.23 2.56
C SER A 17 0.72 10.76 3.99
N HIS A 18 0.17 11.47 4.97
CA HIS A 18 0.45 11.23 6.38
C HIS A 18 -0.84 11.06 7.19
N HIS A 19 -0.72 10.40 8.34
CA HIS A 19 -1.81 10.10 9.27
C HIS A 19 -2.93 9.25 8.65
N VAL A 20 -2.56 8.30 7.80
CA VAL A 20 -3.50 7.38 7.16
C VAL A 20 -3.73 6.16 8.06
N THR A 21 -4.98 5.76 8.26
CA THR A 21 -5.33 4.45 8.86
C THR A 21 -6.15 3.64 7.88
N VAL A 22 -5.71 2.42 7.60
CA VAL A 22 -6.48 1.44 6.82
C VAL A 22 -6.80 0.28 7.74
N SER A 23 -8.09 0.05 7.98
CA SER A 23 -8.54 -1.03 8.84
C SER A 23 -9.79 -1.71 8.33
N TRP A 24 -9.98 -2.97 8.78
CA TRP A 24 -11.17 -3.78 8.50
C TRP A 24 -11.57 -3.76 7.01
N SER A 25 -10.55 -3.81 6.14
CA SER A 25 -10.72 -3.82 4.69
C SER A 25 -10.25 -5.14 4.08
N ARG A 26 -10.88 -5.53 2.99
CA ARG A 26 -10.60 -6.77 2.24
C ARG A 26 -10.02 -6.41 0.87
N PHE A 27 -8.86 -6.98 0.56
CA PHE A 27 -8.08 -6.78 -0.67
C PHE A 27 -7.92 -8.14 -1.36
N GLU A 28 -8.35 -8.25 -2.61
CA GLU A 28 -8.45 -9.54 -3.31
C GLU A 28 -8.09 -9.46 -4.80
N ASN A 29 -7.46 -10.52 -5.32
CA ASN A 29 -7.24 -10.73 -6.76
C ASN A 29 -6.49 -9.58 -7.45
N ALA A 30 -5.33 -9.23 -6.91
CA ALA A 30 -4.46 -8.17 -7.44
C ALA A 30 -2.99 -8.58 -7.35
N GLN A 31 -2.11 -7.89 -8.09
CA GLN A 31 -0.68 -8.10 -7.91
C GLN A 31 -0.26 -7.73 -6.47
N SER A 32 -0.75 -6.61 -5.95
CA SER A 32 -0.54 -6.22 -4.56
C SER A 32 -1.70 -5.41 -3.99
N GLY A 33 -1.91 -5.48 -2.68
CA GLY A 33 -3.00 -4.75 -2.02
C GLY A 33 -2.69 -3.26 -1.88
N ILE A 34 -1.57 -2.92 -1.24
CA ILE A 34 -1.21 -1.54 -0.91
C ILE A 34 0.19 -1.21 -1.40
N LEU A 35 0.37 -0.06 -2.06
CA LEU A 35 1.67 0.56 -2.27
C LEU A 35 1.86 1.71 -1.28
N PHE A 36 2.88 1.61 -0.45
CA PHE A 36 3.29 2.64 0.50
C PHE A 36 4.62 3.26 0.06
N GLY A 37 4.52 4.46 -0.52
CA GLY A 37 5.64 5.24 -1.04
C GLY A 37 5.80 5.14 -2.56
N LEU A 38 6.50 6.12 -3.14
CA LEU A 38 6.91 6.10 -4.55
C LEU A 38 8.36 5.63 -4.70
N VAL A 39 8.65 4.99 -5.84
CA VAL A 39 9.99 4.92 -6.42
C VAL A 39 9.94 5.73 -7.71
N PRO A 40 10.34 7.00 -7.65
CA PRO A 40 11.63 7.35 -8.26
C PRO A 40 12.44 8.39 -7.45
N ASP A 41 13.74 8.44 -7.69
CA ASP A 41 14.72 9.38 -7.11
C ASP A 41 14.35 10.88 -7.25
N LEU A 42 13.34 11.21 -8.06
CA LEU A 42 12.82 12.58 -8.22
C LEU A 42 12.13 13.13 -6.97
N PHE A 43 11.47 12.28 -6.17
CA PHE A 43 10.74 12.70 -4.98
C PHE A 43 11.07 11.79 -3.81
N LYS A 44 11.94 12.27 -2.91
CA LYS A 44 12.17 11.62 -1.62
C LYS A 44 10.97 11.89 -0.72
N GLU A 45 10.21 10.84 -0.41
CA GLU A 45 9.08 10.94 0.51
C GLU A 45 9.59 11.37 1.88
N GLN A 46 9.06 12.48 2.41
CA GLN A 46 9.36 12.95 3.77
C GLN A 46 8.07 12.86 4.59
N ASN A 47 8.16 12.30 5.79
CA ASN A 47 7.06 12.22 6.75
C ASN A 47 5.80 11.46 6.28
N GLN A 48 5.96 10.31 5.63
CA GLN A 48 4.83 9.43 5.33
C GLN A 48 4.49 8.53 6.52
N THR A 49 3.22 8.45 6.92
CA THR A 49 2.79 7.59 8.03
C THR A 49 1.51 6.84 7.71
N VAL A 50 1.50 5.54 8.01
CA VAL A 50 0.34 4.67 7.84
C VAL A 50 0.19 3.73 9.03
N THR A 51 -1.05 3.53 9.49
CA THR A 51 -1.42 2.45 10.43
C THR A 51 -2.28 1.44 9.68
N LEU A 52 -1.84 0.19 9.67
CA LEU A 52 -2.58 -0.93 9.08
C LEU A 52 -2.97 -1.90 10.19
N HIS A 53 -4.26 -2.19 10.36
CA HIS A 53 -4.70 -3.21 11.32
C HIS A 53 -5.98 -3.92 10.86
N HIS A 54 -6.08 -5.22 11.13
CA HIS A 54 -7.27 -6.03 10.86
C HIS A 54 -7.76 -5.98 9.40
N ASN A 55 -6.83 -5.87 8.44
CA ASN A 55 -7.15 -6.02 7.02
C ASN A 55 -7.00 -7.48 6.60
N TYR A 56 -7.82 -7.90 5.64
CA TYR A 56 -7.79 -9.24 5.06
C TYR A 56 -7.25 -9.15 3.64
N PHE A 57 -6.17 -9.88 3.35
CA PHE A 57 -5.56 -9.96 2.02
C PHE A 57 -5.66 -11.39 1.53
N ALA A 58 -6.19 -11.61 0.33
CA ALA A 58 -6.29 -12.95 -0.26
C ALA A 58 -5.99 -12.91 -1.76
N ASN A 59 -5.33 -13.96 -2.25
CA ASN A 59 -4.99 -14.08 -3.67
C ASN A 59 -4.24 -12.85 -4.23
N MET A 60 -3.17 -12.45 -3.53
CA MET A 60 -2.23 -11.42 -3.99
C MET A 60 -1.06 -12.10 -4.71
N ASP A 61 -0.71 -11.65 -5.91
CA ASP A 61 0.36 -12.31 -6.69
C ASP A 61 1.78 -11.99 -6.16
N TYR A 62 1.98 -10.82 -5.56
CA TYR A 62 3.29 -10.33 -5.11
C TYR A 62 3.33 -10.02 -3.62
N SER A 63 2.52 -9.09 -3.11
CA SER A 63 2.53 -8.72 -1.69
C SER A 63 1.21 -8.13 -1.21
N ALA A 64 0.86 -8.35 0.06
CA ALA A 64 -0.22 -7.60 0.71
C ALA A 64 0.07 -6.10 0.75
N VAL A 65 1.30 -5.74 1.13
CA VAL A 65 1.76 -4.35 1.23
C VAL A 65 3.16 -4.27 0.65
N MET A 66 3.33 -3.46 -0.38
CA MET A 66 4.63 -3.06 -0.91
C MET A 66 5.05 -1.77 -0.22
N ALA A 67 6.06 -1.86 0.63
CA ALA A 67 6.71 -0.71 1.26
C ALA A 67 8.19 -0.73 0.91
N ASN A 68 8.69 0.33 0.28
CA ASN A 68 10.10 0.43 -0.04
C ASN A 68 10.83 1.22 1.04
N ASN A 69 11.65 0.51 1.81
CA ASN A 69 12.63 1.11 2.71
C ASN A 69 13.95 1.21 1.94
N TYR A 70 14.24 2.38 1.37
CA TYR A 70 15.64 2.70 1.08
C TYR A 70 16.32 2.98 2.42
N TYR A 71 17.01 1.97 2.95
CA TYR A 71 18.06 2.20 3.92
C TYR A 71 19.22 2.87 3.17
N GLU A 72 19.53 4.11 3.53
CA GLU A 72 20.88 4.65 3.35
C GLU A 72 21.87 3.88 4.24
#